data_AF-A0A8T6TGZ8-F1
#
_entry.id   AF-A0A8T6TGZ8-F1
#
_cell.length_a   1.000
_cell.length_b   1.000
_cell.length_c   1.000
_cell.angle_alpha   90.00
_cell.angle_beta   90.00
_cell.angle_gamma   90.00
#
_symmetry.space_group_name_H-M   'P 1'
#
loop_
_entity.id
_entity.type
_entity.pdbx_description
1 polymer ?
#
loop_
_entity_poly.entity_id
_entity_poly.type
_entity_poly.pdbx_seq_one_letter_code
_entity_poly.pdbx_strand_id
1 'polypeptide(L)'
;KAGRRPEGEDRLGCEHLDTSDLDLSVDERVRIGLKLLDLFLECVPGVVSAEVHMARWKSTPQHKQRGRAKGRGSKHQLHVLVMDPEAEAWARERNAILSELDPALLPMVEPPLQWGPDSPGGYRYALRGHVPMVRAQRAPEGSLEAVYGALNRIQETPWQINRGVLEVLEELVRRGGGRAGLPHLEPSDPPARPEILDDPEAEGYVEALQAWKRAKHAWHQEENQRLSKAKALMSALTTAKRFEDAPAIWFPWNLDFRGRAYAVPTGLQPQGNDVAKGLLTFTEGSTIGSSGRRWLALHGSTCIGEWKGRKISRMTLDERVELIESLTPSIYAVDADPFTETWWMEAEYPFKTLAFCFEWAAADREGPSYLSTLPVAVDGTCNGLQHFSA
;
A
#
# COMPACT_ATOMS: atom_id res chain seq x y z
N LYS A 1 45.13 -14.26 32.99
CA LYS A 1 43.96 -15.16 32.96
C LYS A 1 42.69 -14.32 33.03
N ALA A 2 42.31 -13.72 31.90
CA ALA A 2 41.03 -13.04 31.75
C ALA A 2 40.07 -14.08 31.15
N GLY A 3 39.12 -14.55 31.96
CA GLY A 3 38.14 -15.55 31.55
C GLY A 3 37.08 -14.92 30.66
N ARG A 4 36.86 -15.54 29.50
CA ARG A 4 35.74 -15.28 28.60
C ARG A 4 34.41 -15.38 29.37
N ARG A 5 33.52 -14.41 29.18
CA ARG A 5 32.11 -14.57 29.54
C ARG A 5 31.51 -15.62 28.59
N PRO A 6 30.78 -16.64 29.10
CA PRO A 6 29.99 -17.51 28.24
C PRO A 6 28.87 -16.67 27.61
N GLU A 7 28.63 -16.92 26.33
CA GLU A 7 27.45 -16.46 25.60
C GLU A 7 26.21 -16.86 26.41
N GLY A 8 25.50 -15.85 26.89
CA GLY A 8 24.31 -16.01 27.69
C GLY A 8 23.19 -16.54 26.82
N GLU A 9 22.90 -17.82 27.01
CA GLU A 9 21.64 -18.48 26.72
C GLU A 9 20.46 -17.52 26.91
N ASP A 10 19.62 -17.49 25.88
CA ASP A 10 18.33 -16.82 25.83
C ASP A 10 17.45 -17.32 26.99
N ARG A 11 17.43 -16.57 28.09
CA ARG A 11 16.72 -16.93 29.35
C ARG A 11 15.22 -16.61 29.33
N LEU A 12 14.64 -16.48 28.14
CA LEU A 12 13.22 -16.54 27.93
C LEU A 12 12.98 -17.53 26.81
N GLY A 13 12.82 -18.82 27.18
CA GLY A 13 12.27 -19.84 26.31
C GLY A 13 10.81 -19.54 25.96
N CYS A 14 10.58 -18.43 25.25
CA CYS A 14 9.42 -18.24 24.42
C CYS A 14 9.63 -19.16 23.22
N GLU A 15 9.36 -20.45 23.39
CA GLU A 15 8.81 -21.21 22.28
C GLU A 15 7.68 -20.34 21.70
N HIS A 16 7.74 -20.04 20.40
CA HIS A 16 6.66 -19.35 19.70
C HIS A 16 5.37 -20.14 19.95
N LEU A 17 4.60 -19.72 20.96
CA LEU A 17 3.27 -20.25 21.25
C LEU A 17 2.40 -19.80 20.09
N ASP A 18 2.28 -20.66 19.09
CA ASP A 18 1.37 -20.49 17.98
C ASP A 18 -0.05 -20.68 18.51
N THR A 19 -0.68 -19.56 18.90
CA THR A 19 -2.06 -19.52 19.37
C THR A 19 -3.06 -19.45 18.22
N SER A 20 -2.64 -19.56 16.96
CA SER A 20 -3.53 -19.45 15.79
C SER A 20 -4.50 -20.61 15.68
N ASP A 21 -4.15 -21.74 16.31
CA ASP A 21 -4.94 -22.96 16.41
C ASP A 21 -5.61 -23.12 17.79
N LEU A 22 -5.66 -22.05 18.61
CA LEU A 22 -6.46 -22.07 19.85
C LEU A 22 -7.95 -22.16 19.50
N ASP A 23 -8.44 -23.38 19.41
CA ASP A 23 -9.87 -23.68 19.28
C ASP A 23 -10.56 -23.50 20.64
N LEU A 24 -10.66 -22.23 21.06
CA LEU A 24 -11.41 -21.85 22.24
C LEU A 24 -12.90 -21.95 21.93
N SER A 25 -13.64 -22.60 22.81
CA SER A 25 -15.10 -22.55 22.78
C SER A 25 -15.59 -21.09 22.87
N VAL A 26 -16.83 -20.84 22.43
CA VAL A 26 -17.44 -19.50 22.56
C VAL A 26 -17.45 -19.04 24.01
N ASP A 27 -17.69 -19.95 24.96
CA ASP A 27 -17.72 -19.63 26.39
C ASP A 27 -16.33 -19.24 26.93
N GLU A 28 -15.27 -19.95 26.53
CA GLU A 28 -13.88 -19.60 26.91
C GLU A 28 -13.47 -18.24 26.35
N ARG A 29 -13.77 -17.96 25.07
CA ARG A 29 -13.51 -16.65 24.45
C ARG A 29 -14.20 -15.52 25.20
N VAL A 30 -15.46 -15.73 25.59
CA VAL A 30 -16.23 -14.73 26.36
C VAL A 30 -15.61 -14.51 27.73
N ARG A 31 -15.25 -15.55 28.47
CA ARG A 31 -14.66 -15.41 29.82
C ARG A 31 -13.31 -14.71 29.80
N ILE A 32 -12.44 -15.09 28.87
CA ILE A 32 -11.13 -14.46 28.68
C ILE A 32 -11.32 -13.00 28.28
N GLY A 33 -12.19 -12.73 27.29
CA GLY A 33 -12.51 -11.38 26.83
C GLY A 33 -13.04 -10.49 27.94
N LEU A 34 -13.98 -10.99 28.76
CA LEU A 34 -14.49 -10.26 29.93
C LEU A 34 -13.39 -9.95 30.93
N LYS A 35 -12.50 -10.91 31.24
CA LYS A 35 -11.43 -10.65 32.20
C LYS A 35 -10.40 -9.65 31.68
N LEU A 36 -10.08 -9.69 30.39
CA LEU A 36 -9.20 -8.70 29.75
C LEU A 36 -9.84 -7.32 29.73
N LEU A 37 -11.15 -7.23 29.47
CA LEU A 37 -11.89 -5.97 29.55
C LEU A 37 -11.93 -5.42 30.98
N ASP A 38 -12.14 -6.26 31.99
CA ASP A 38 -12.09 -5.84 33.39
C ASP A 38 -10.71 -5.26 33.74
N LEU A 39 -9.63 -5.96 33.38
CA LEU A 39 -8.26 -5.47 33.60
C LEU A 39 -7.99 -4.15 32.85
N PHE A 40 -8.48 -4.03 31.61
CA PHE A 40 -8.37 -2.81 30.84
C PHE A 40 -9.09 -1.64 31.53
N LEU A 41 -10.34 -1.82 31.97
CA LEU A 41 -11.11 -0.80 32.68
C LEU A 41 -10.46 -0.38 34.00
N GLU A 42 -9.85 -1.32 34.73
CA GLU A 42 -9.07 -1.04 35.94
C GLU A 42 -7.83 -0.18 35.65
N CYS A 43 -7.18 -0.37 34.50
CA CYS A 43 -5.94 0.33 34.14
C CYS A 43 -6.18 1.71 33.53
N VAL A 44 -7.34 1.98 32.91
CA VAL A 44 -7.66 3.27 32.28
C VAL A 44 -8.92 3.93 32.85
N PRO A 45 -8.95 4.22 34.17
CA PRO A 45 -10.13 4.77 34.81
C PRO A 45 -10.48 6.15 34.21
N GLY A 46 -11.74 6.33 33.83
CA GLY A 46 -12.26 7.58 33.27
C GLY A 46 -12.07 7.74 31.75
N VAL A 47 -11.39 6.81 31.07
CA VAL A 47 -11.24 6.82 29.60
C VAL A 47 -12.30 5.95 28.92
N VAL A 48 -12.62 4.80 29.51
CA VAL A 48 -13.72 3.92 29.08
C VAL A 48 -14.53 3.52 30.30
N SER A 49 -15.85 3.60 30.21
CA SER A 49 -16.81 3.19 31.24
C SER A 49 -17.69 2.04 30.72
N ALA A 50 -18.17 1.21 31.63
CA ALA A 50 -19.21 0.22 31.33
C ALA A 50 -20.57 0.78 31.71
N GLU A 51 -21.47 0.91 30.74
CA GLU A 51 -22.82 1.45 30.92
C GLU A 51 -23.89 0.42 30.54
N VAL A 52 -25.07 0.55 31.15
CA VAL A 52 -26.23 -0.31 30.86
C VAL A 52 -27.31 0.51 30.18
N HIS A 53 -27.55 0.24 28.90
CA HIS A 53 -28.59 0.90 28.12
C HIS A 53 -29.80 0.00 27.94
N MET A 54 -30.98 0.59 27.98
CA MET A 54 -32.23 -0.11 27.67
C MET A 54 -32.56 0.04 26.18
N ALA A 55 -32.24 -0.96 25.36
CA ALA A 55 -32.54 -0.93 23.94
C ALA A 55 -33.74 -1.85 23.59
N ARG A 56 -34.57 -1.40 22.63
CA ARG A 56 -35.60 -2.24 22.02
C ARG A 56 -35.02 -2.88 20.76
N TRP A 57 -34.69 -4.16 20.83
CA TRP A 57 -34.27 -4.92 19.66
C TRP A 57 -35.49 -5.19 18.75
N LYS A 58 -35.43 -4.74 17.49
CA LYS A 58 -36.34 -5.23 16.44
C LYS A 58 -35.64 -6.42 15.79
N SER A 59 -36.20 -7.62 15.92
CA SER A 59 -35.69 -8.82 15.26
C SER A 59 -35.44 -8.57 13.77
N THR A 60 -34.22 -8.80 13.30
CA THR A 60 -33.84 -8.76 11.88
C THR A 60 -34.68 -9.78 11.10
N PRO A 61 -35.19 -9.47 9.89
CA PRO A 61 -36.04 -10.38 9.14
C PRO A 61 -35.20 -11.42 8.38
N GLN A 62 -34.68 -12.43 9.08
CA GLN A 62 -34.25 -13.68 8.47
C GLN A 62 -35.18 -14.78 8.96
N HIS A 63 -35.83 -15.48 8.02
CA HIS A 63 -37.00 -16.36 8.16
C HIS A 63 -38.38 -15.68 8.28
N LYS A 64 -38.88 -15.15 7.16
CA LYS A 64 -40.33 -15.11 6.91
C LYS A 64 -40.81 -16.53 6.54
N GLN A 65 -41.18 -17.33 7.53
CA GLN A 65 -42.23 -18.31 7.35
C GLN A 65 -43.45 -17.92 8.20
N ARG A 66 -44.55 -17.69 7.47
CA ARG A 66 -45.98 -17.75 7.86
C ARG A 66 -46.41 -17.16 9.21
N GLY A 67 -47.20 -16.09 9.12
CA GLY A 67 -48.39 -15.87 9.98
C GLY A 67 -48.21 -15.00 11.22
N ARG A 68 -48.87 -13.82 11.21
CA ARG A 68 -49.37 -13.00 12.34
C ARG A 68 -48.57 -13.01 13.68
N ALA A 69 -47.88 -11.89 13.96
CA ALA A 69 -48.12 -11.01 15.12
C ALA A 69 -47.14 -9.82 15.07
N LYS A 70 -47.62 -8.57 15.23
CA LYS A 70 -46.75 -7.43 15.58
C LYS A 70 -46.30 -7.62 17.03
N GLY A 71 -45.23 -8.37 17.24
CA GLY A 71 -44.60 -8.51 18.56
C GLY A 71 -44.11 -7.15 19.06
N ARG A 72 -44.58 -6.71 20.23
CA ARG A 72 -43.93 -5.66 21.01
C ARG A 72 -42.51 -6.14 21.31
N GLY A 73 -41.49 -5.50 20.73
CA GLY A 73 -40.10 -5.83 21.03
C GLY A 73 -39.85 -5.77 22.54
N SER A 74 -39.32 -6.86 23.10
CA SER A 74 -38.83 -6.91 24.47
C SER A 74 -37.72 -5.87 24.66
N LYS A 75 -37.75 -5.16 25.78
CA LYS A 75 -36.63 -4.30 26.17
C LYS A 75 -35.54 -5.21 26.70
N HIS A 76 -34.34 -5.12 26.15
CA HIS A 76 -33.17 -5.83 26.65
C HIS A 76 -32.22 -4.82 27.29
N GLN A 77 -31.59 -5.24 28.39
CA GLN A 77 -30.42 -4.54 28.93
C GLN A 77 -29.23 -4.87 28.04
N LEU A 78 -28.60 -3.83 27.51
CA LEU A 78 -27.37 -3.92 26.75
C LEU A 78 -26.26 -3.31 27.60
N HIS A 79 -25.27 -4.13 27.92
CA HIS A 79 -24.02 -3.65 28.50
C HIS A 79 -23.15 -3.17 27.34
N VAL A 80 -22.76 -1.90 27.38
CA VAL A 80 -21.90 -1.29 26.35
C VAL A 80 -20.72 -0.62 27.02
N LEU A 81 -19.60 -0.61 26.31
CA LEU A 81 -18.45 0.18 26.69
C LEU A 81 -18.58 1.55 26.03
N VAL A 82 -18.54 2.59 26.84
CA VAL A 82 -18.61 3.98 26.39
C VAL A 82 -17.24 4.59 26.62
N MET A 83 -16.65 5.14 25.56
CA MET A 83 -15.41 5.89 25.67
C MET A 83 -15.73 7.32 26.06
N ASP A 84 -14.89 7.92 26.91
CA ASP A 84 -14.97 9.35 27.18
C ASP A 84 -14.90 10.14 25.85
N PRO A 85 -15.74 11.17 25.64
CA PRO A 85 -15.80 11.88 24.36
C PRO A 85 -14.47 12.50 23.90
N GLU A 86 -13.62 12.97 24.83
CA GLU A 86 -12.30 13.54 24.49
C GLU A 86 -11.34 12.41 24.08
N ALA A 87 -11.35 11.30 24.81
CA ALA A 87 -10.59 10.10 24.45
C ALA A 87 -11.03 9.50 23.11
N GLU A 88 -12.34 9.48 22.82
CA GLU A 88 -12.88 8.98 21.55
C GLU A 88 -12.46 9.88 20.38
N ALA A 89 -12.56 11.20 20.54
CA ALA A 89 -12.13 12.17 19.53
C ALA A 89 -10.63 12.03 19.24
N TRP A 90 -9.81 11.96 20.28
CA TRP A 90 -8.37 11.75 20.18
C TRP A 90 -8.03 10.41 19.52
N ALA A 91 -8.71 9.31 19.91
CA ALA A 91 -8.47 7.99 19.35
C ALA A 91 -8.85 7.92 17.87
N ARG A 92 -9.95 8.57 17.47
CA ARG A 92 -10.35 8.67 16.05
C ARG A 92 -9.35 9.47 15.25
N GLU A 93 -8.92 10.63 15.73
CA GLU A 93 -7.91 11.46 15.06
C GLU A 93 -6.60 10.71 14.92
N ARG A 94 -6.13 10.08 16.01
CA ARG A 94 -4.89 9.31 16.01
C ARG A 94 -4.97 8.09 15.09
N ASN A 95 -6.07 7.33 15.13
CA ASN A 95 -6.25 6.17 14.26
C ASN A 95 -6.37 6.56 12.79
N ALA A 96 -6.96 7.72 12.47
CA ALA A 96 -6.99 8.23 11.10
C ALA A 96 -5.58 8.51 10.57
N ILE A 97 -4.70 9.06 11.41
CA ILE A 97 -3.30 9.31 11.06
C ILE A 97 -2.49 8.01 11.00
N LEU A 98 -2.62 7.16 12.02
CA LEU A 98 -1.82 5.93 12.17
C LEU A 98 -2.24 4.86 11.15
N SER A 99 -3.51 4.69 10.84
CA SER A 99 -3.94 3.69 9.83
C SER A 99 -3.42 4.01 8.42
N GLU A 100 -3.11 5.27 8.13
CA GLU A 100 -2.51 5.69 6.86
C GLU A 100 -0.99 5.50 6.84
N LEU A 101 -0.32 5.65 8.00
CA LEU A 101 1.15 5.62 8.11
C LEU A 101 1.70 4.25 8.53
N ASP A 102 0.96 3.48 9.32
CA ASP A 102 1.26 2.13 9.79
C ASP A 102 0.05 1.22 9.50
N PRO A 103 -0.08 0.74 8.25
CA PRO A 103 -1.23 -0.03 7.85
C PRO A 103 -1.30 -1.35 8.63
N ALA A 104 -2.50 -1.73 9.08
CA ALA A 104 -2.71 -2.96 9.82
C ALA A 104 -2.39 -4.24 9.01
N LEU A 105 -2.41 -4.13 7.68
CA LEU A 105 -2.15 -5.21 6.73
C LEU A 105 -0.87 -4.88 5.96
N LEU A 106 0.24 -5.50 6.37
CA LEU A 106 1.57 -5.29 5.84
C LEU A 106 2.03 -6.45 4.94
N PRO A 107 3.08 -6.26 4.13
CA PRO A 107 3.81 -7.37 3.53
C PRO A 107 4.23 -8.41 4.59
N MET A 108 4.32 -9.67 4.17
CA MET A 108 4.76 -10.79 5.00
C MET A 108 6.26 -11.01 4.81
N VAL A 109 6.97 -11.44 5.86
CA VAL A 109 8.39 -11.86 5.78
C VAL A 109 8.55 -13.38 5.58
N GLU A 110 7.44 -14.04 5.29
CA GLU A 110 7.38 -15.46 4.95
C GLU A 110 6.30 -15.68 3.89
N PRO A 111 6.37 -16.78 3.11
CA PRO A 111 5.37 -17.06 2.09
C PRO A 111 3.94 -17.11 2.64
N PRO A 112 2.95 -16.49 1.96
CA PRO A 112 1.55 -16.50 2.39
C PRO A 112 0.99 -17.92 2.51
N LEU A 113 -0.05 -18.08 3.33
CA LEU A 113 -0.80 -19.32 3.40
C LEU A 113 -1.51 -19.56 2.05
N GLN A 114 -1.43 -20.79 1.54
CA GLN A 114 -2.04 -21.14 0.26
C GLN A 114 -3.56 -21.11 0.35
N TRP A 115 -4.22 -20.52 -0.64
CA TRP A 115 -5.67 -20.63 -0.81
C TRP A 115 -6.04 -22.05 -1.21
N GLY A 116 -7.10 -22.59 -0.64
CA GLY A 116 -7.61 -23.92 -0.97
C GLY A 116 -8.98 -24.18 -0.34
N PRO A 117 -9.61 -25.33 -0.64
CA PRO A 117 -10.95 -25.67 -0.13
C PRO A 117 -11.06 -25.59 1.39
N ASP A 118 -10.03 -26.07 2.10
CA ASP A 118 -9.97 -26.13 3.56
C ASP A 118 -8.95 -25.15 4.16
N SER A 119 -8.45 -24.20 3.35
CA SER A 119 -7.44 -23.23 3.77
C SER A 119 -7.93 -21.80 3.57
N PRO A 120 -7.90 -20.96 4.63
CA PRO A 120 -8.34 -19.58 4.53
C PRO A 120 -7.38 -18.67 3.76
N GLY A 121 -6.21 -19.17 3.34
CA GLY A 121 -5.22 -18.47 2.51
C GLY A 121 -4.69 -17.13 3.06
N GLY A 122 -3.80 -16.50 2.29
CA GLY A 122 -3.28 -15.16 2.58
C GLY A 122 -2.43 -15.11 3.86
N TYR A 123 -2.88 -14.34 4.84
CA TYR A 123 -2.12 -14.11 6.06
C TYR A 123 -2.03 -15.34 6.97
N ARG A 124 -0.96 -15.37 7.77
CA ARG A 124 -0.71 -16.35 8.83
C ARG A 124 -0.95 -15.73 10.21
N TYR A 125 -0.90 -16.59 11.22
CA TYR A 125 -1.02 -16.24 12.63
C TYR A 125 -2.24 -15.41 13.01
N ALA A 126 -2.05 -14.30 13.72
CA ALA A 126 -3.11 -13.43 14.22
C ALA A 126 -4.04 -12.87 13.12
N LEU A 127 -3.58 -12.83 11.86
CA LEU A 127 -4.37 -12.33 10.73
C LEU A 127 -4.95 -13.46 9.86
N ARG A 128 -4.74 -14.73 10.23
CA ARG A 128 -5.29 -15.89 9.51
C ARG A 128 -6.81 -15.79 9.41
N GLY A 129 -7.34 -15.95 8.20
CA GLY A 129 -8.78 -15.89 7.93
C GLY A 129 -9.46 -14.52 8.10
N HIS A 130 -8.72 -13.45 8.43
CA HIS A 130 -9.29 -12.11 8.58
C HIS A 130 -9.59 -11.46 7.22
N VAL A 131 -8.86 -11.86 6.18
CA VAL A 131 -9.06 -11.35 4.82
C VAL A 131 -9.71 -12.43 3.97
N PRO A 132 -10.91 -12.20 3.41
CA PRO A 132 -11.57 -13.19 2.57
C PRO A 132 -10.91 -13.28 1.19
N MET A 133 -10.99 -14.46 0.57
CA MET A 133 -10.50 -14.67 -0.80
C MET A 133 -11.18 -13.75 -1.79
N VAL A 134 -12.50 -13.58 -1.66
CA VAL A 134 -13.31 -12.72 -2.53
C VAL A 134 -13.87 -11.58 -1.70
N ARG A 135 -13.61 -10.35 -2.12
CA ARG A 135 -14.05 -9.15 -1.39
C ARG A 135 -15.58 -9.07 -1.36
N ALA A 136 -16.12 -8.86 -0.17
CA ALA A 136 -17.55 -8.64 0.10
C ALA A 136 -18.51 -9.74 -0.41
N GLN A 137 -17.99 -10.91 -0.78
CA GLN A 137 -18.79 -12.04 -1.25
C GLN A 137 -18.19 -13.35 -0.75
N ARG A 138 -19.04 -14.37 -0.61
CA ARG A 138 -18.57 -15.74 -0.42
C ARG A 138 -17.98 -16.24 -1.73
N ALA A 139 -16.89 -17.02 -1.66
CA ALA A 139 -16.37 -17.71 -2.82
C ALA A 139 -17.50 -18.57 -3.47
N PRO A 140 -17.58 -18.62 -4.80
CA PRO A 140 -18.60 -19.40 -5.49
C PRO A 140 -18.48 -20.89 -5.20
N GLU A 141 -19.61 -21.60 -5.24
CA GLU A 141 -19.65 -23.06 -5.10
C GLU A 141 -19.11 -23.73 -6.37
N GLY A 142 -18.25 -24.74 -6.21
CA GLY A 142 -17.63 -25.49 -7.31
C GLY A 142 -16.13 -25.66 -7.16
N SER A 143 -15.50 -26.31 -8.15
CA SER A 143 -14.04 -26.45 -8.18
C SER A 143 -13.40 -25.12 -8.58
N LEU A 144 -12.53 -24.61 -7.72
CA LEU A 144 -11.76 -23.38 -7.92
C LEU A 144 -10.26 -23.66 -8.07
N GLU A 145 -9.89 -24.89 -8.44
CA GLU A 145 -8.49 -25.33 -8.46
C GLU A 145 -7.58 -24.43 -9.31
N ALA A 146 -8.04 -24.04 -10.50
CA ALA A 146 -7.30 -23.13 -11.37
C ALA A 146 -7.19 -21.70 -10.77
N VAL A 147 -8.21 -21.26 -10.03
CA VAL A 147 -8.22 -19.95 -9.36
C VAL A 147 -7.26 -19.97 -8.18
N TYR A 148 -7.30 -21.02 -7.36
CA TYR A 148 -6.33 -21.23 -6.28
C TYR A 148 -4.92 -21.27 -6.84
N GLY A 149 -4.65 -22.10 -7.85
CA GLY A 149 -3.34 -22.22 -8.48
C GLY A 149 -2.79 -20.88 -8.99
N ALA A 150 -3.63 -20.07 -9.66
CA ALA A 150 -3.22 -18.76 -10.14
C ALA A 150 -2.93 -17.77 -8.99
N LEU A 151 -3.82 -17.69 -8.00
CA LEU A 151 -3.69 -16.77 -6.87
C LEU A 151 -2.47 -17.13 -5.99
N ASN A 152 -2.30 -18.42 -5.74
CA ASN A 152 -1.19 -19.01 -5.01
C ASN A 152 0.15 -18.72 -5.69
N ARG A 153 0.22 -18.85 -7.01
CA ARG A 153 1.45 -18.55 -7.75
C ARG A 153 1.85 -17.07 -7.69
N ILE A 154 0.88 -16.16 -7.70
CA ILE A 154 1.16 -14.71 -7.58
C ILE A 154 1.64 -14.38 -6.16
N GLN A 155 0.99 -14.92 -5.12
CA GLN A 155 1.36 -14.62 -3.72
C GLN A 155 2.67 -15.31 -3.28
N GLU A 156 3.08 -16.40 -3.92
CA GLU A 156 4.35 -17.09 -3.68
C GLU A 156 5.56 -16.30 -4.18
N THR A 157 5.35 -15.32 -5.07
CA THR A 157 6.44 -14.55 -5.67
C THR A 157 7.14 -13.71 -4.60
N PRO A 158 8.44 -13.95 -4.31
CA PRO A 158 9.18 -13.17 -3.34
C PRO A 158 9.67 -11.85 -3.95
N TRP A 159 9.58 -10.79 -3.15
CA TRP A 159 10.02 -9.45 -3.48
C TRP A 159 11.03 -8.97 -2.44
N GLN A 160 11.80 -7.95 -2.78
CA GLN A 160 12.67 -7.26 -1.85
C GLN A 160 12.63 -5.76 -2.12
N ILE A 161 13.08 -4.98 -1.13
CA ILE A 161 13.18 -3.54 -1.26
C ILE A 161 14.36 -3.18 -2.16
N ASN A 162 14.12 -2.35 -3.18
CA ASN A 162 15.17 -1.77 -3.99
C ASN A 162 15.88 -0.67 -3.19
N ARG A 163 17.00 -1.03 -2.56
CA ARG A 163 17.77 -0.14 -1.66
C ARG A 163 18.26 1.12 -2.37
N GLY A 164 18.79 1.01 -3.59
CA GLY A 164 19.26 2.17 -4.34
C GLY A 164 18.15 3.19 -4.60
N VAL A 165 16.94 2.72 -4.93
CA VAL A 165 15.78 3.60 -5.12
C VAL A 165 15.30 4.17 -3.78
N LEU A 166 15.32 3.37 -2.70
CA LEU A 166 14.95 3.81 -1.36
C LEU A 166 15.85 4.96 -0.88
N GLU A 167 17.16 4.84 -1.00
CA GLU A 167 18.14 5.86 -0.60
C GLU A 167 17.89 7.20 -1.32
N VAL A 168 17.65 7.16 -2.64
CA VAL A 168 17.33 8.35 -3.43
C VAL A 168 15.99 8.96 -3.01
N LEU A 169 14.97 8.13 -2.77
CA LEU A 169 13.67 8.59 -2.30
C LEU A 169 13.76 9.29 -0.93
N GLU A 170 14.52 8.74 0.00
CA GLU A 170 14.75 9.33 1.33
C GLU A 170 15.41 10.70 1.24
N GLU A 171 16.42 10.84 0.39
CA GLU A 171 17.09 12.12 0.15
C GLU A 171 16.12 13.14 -0.46
N LEU A 172 15.29 12.74 -1.43
CA LEU A 172 14.27 13.61 -2.01
C LEU A 172 13.26 14.09 -0.97
N VAL A 173 12.79 13.19 -0.11
CA VAL A 173 11.86 13.51 1.00
C VAL A 173 12.54 14.44 2.00
N ARG A 174 13.79 14.17 2.39
CA ARG A 174 14.56 15.04 3.29
C ARG A 174 14.81 16.44 2.73
N ARG A 175 14.86 16.59 1.39
CA ARG A 175 14.89 17.90 0.70
C ARG A 175 13.52 18.57 0.53
N GLY A 176 12.44 17.99 1.08
CA GLY A 176 11.09 18.56 1.09
C GLY A 176 10.16 18.08 -0.04
N GLY A 177 10.58 17.13 -0.87
CA GLY A 177 9.79 16.61 -1.99
C GLY A 177 9.67 17.60 -3.16
N GLY A 178 8.51 17.60 -3.82
CA GLY A 178 8.18 18.57 -4.88
C GLY A 178 8.89 18.37 -6.23
N ARG A 179 9.54 17.22 -6.45
CA ARG A 179 10.24 16.86 -7.69
C ARG A 179 10.10 15.37 -7.96
N ALA A 180 10.43 14.92 -9.18
CA ALA A 180 10.25 13.52 -9.59
C ALA A 180 8.81 13.00 -9.40
N GLY A 181 7.81 13.86 -9.63
CA GLY A 181 6.39 13.54 -9.41
C GLY A 181 5.96 13.46 -7.94
N LEU A 182 6.87 13.68 -6.97
CA LEU A 182 6.52 13.72 -5.55
C LEU A 182 5.78 15.01 -5.18
N PRO A 183 4.81 14.96 -4.25
CA PRO A 183 4.22 16.15 -3.67
C PRO A 183 5.26 16.93 -2.84
N HIS A 184 5.02 18.22 -2.63
CA HIS A 184 5.66 18.94 -1.54
C HIS A 184 5.18 18.37 -0.20
N LEU A 185 6.08 18.24 0.78
CA LEU A 185 5.73 17.73 2.11
C LEU A 185 4.99 18.77 2.95
N GLU A 186 5.35 20.04 2.78
CA GLU A 186 4.68 21.18 3.41
C GLU A 186 3.56 21.73 2.51
N PRO A 187 2.47 22.25 3.10
CA PRO A 187 1.42 22.94 2.36
C PRO A 187 1.90 24.28 1.79
N SER A 188 1.26 24.75 0.73
CA SER A 188 1.40 26.13 0.27
C SER A 188 0.52 27.07 1.09
N ASP A 189 0.89 28.35 1.15
CA ASP A 189 0.07 29.35 1.83
C ASP A 189 -1.29 29.53 1.15
N PRO A 190 -2.40 29.60 1.92
CA PRO A 190 -3.71 29.90 1.36
C PRO A 190 -3.74 31.34 0.79
N PRO A 191 -4.60 31.62 -0.21
CA PRO A 191 -4.70 32.96 -0.76
C PRO A 191 -5.13 33.96 0.31
N ALA A 192 -4.37 35.05 0.44
CA ALA A 192 -4.64 36.13 1.37
C ALA A 192 -6.05 36.70 1.14
N ARG A 193 -6.77 36.97 2.25
CA ARG A 193 -8.05 37.66 2.19
C ARG A 193 -7.80 39.11 1.73
N PRO A 194 -8.41 39.57 0.62
CA PRO A 194 -8.26 40.96 0.19
C PRO A 194 -8.77 41.95 1.23
N GLU A 195 -8.05 43.05 1.46
CA GLU A 195 -8.41 44.11 2.43
C GLU A 195 -9.77 44.76 2.10
N ILE A 196 -10.14 44.85 0.83
CA ILE A 196 -11.46 45.34 0.39
C ILE A 196 -12.62 44.55 1.01
N LEU A 197 -12.39 43.33 1.49
CA LEU A 197 -13.42 42.53 2.16
C LEU A 197 -13.66 42.94 3.63
N ASP A 198 -12.96 43.94 4.14
CA ASP A 198 -13.20 44.52 5.47
C ASP A 198 -14.27 45.62 5.44
N ASP A 199 -14.59 46.14 4.25
CA ASP A 199 -15.66 47.12 4.02
C ASP A 199 -16.71 46.57 3.02
N PRO A 200 -17.89 46.11 3.51
CA PRO A 200 -18.97 45.60 2.65
C PRO A 200 -19.55 46.61 1.66
N GLU A 201 -19.31 47.91 1.85
CA GLU A 201 -19.83 48.99 1.00
C GLU A 201 -18.83 49.41 -0.08
N ALA A 202 -17.59 48.88 -0.04
CA ALA A 202 -16.55 49.21 -0.99
C ALA A 202 -16.91 48.80 -2.44
N GLU A 203 -16.63 49.69 -3.39
CA GLU A 203 -16.78 49.42 -4.82
C GLU A 203 -15.86 48.27 -5.24
N GLY A 204 -16.44 47.18 -5.75
CA GLY A 204 -15.70 45.96 -6.11
C GLY A 204 -15.70 44.86 -5.03
N TYR A 205 -16.39 45.06 -3.89
CA TYR A 205 -16.48 44.06 -2.80
C TYR A 205 -16.97 42.70 -3.30
N VAL A 206 -18.03 42.68 -4.12
CA VAL A 206 -18.64 41.43 -4.60
C VAL A 206 -17.70 40.68 -5.54
N GLU A 207 -17.03 41.37 -6.47
CA GLU A 207 -16.05 40.79 -7.39
C GLU A 207 -14.84 40.22 -6.62
N ALA A 208 -14.30 41.00 -5.68
CA ALA A 208 -13.18 40.57 -4.84
C ALA A 208 -13.55 39.35 -3.98
N LEU A 209 -14.77 39.33 -3.41
CA LEU A 209 -15.26 38.21 -2.62
C LEU A 209 -15.39 36.95 -3.46
N GLN A 210 -15.94 37.07 -4.67
CA GLN A 210 -16.08 35.94 -5.60
C GLN A 210 -14.71 35.43 -6.07
N ALA A 211 -13.79 36.32 -6.43
CA ALA A 211 -12.44 35.95 -6.85
C ALA A 211 -11.68 35.24 -5.73
N TRP A 212 -11.70 35.78 -4.50
CA TRP A 212 -11.08 35.16 -3.34
C TRP A 212 -11.69 33.79 -3.01
N LYS A 213 -13.03 33.65 -3.04
CA LYS A 213 -13.69 32.36 -2.84
C LYS A 213 -13.27 31.32 -3.88
N ARG A 214 -13.16 31.70 -5.17
CA ARG A 214 -12.68 30.81 -6.24
C ARG A 214 -11.23 30.39 -6.01
N ALA A 215 -10.34 31.34 -5.70
CA ALA A 215 -8.93 31.06 -5.43
C ALA A 215 -8.77 30.15 -4.21
N LYS A 216 -9.51 30.43 -3.12
CA LYS A 216 -9.49 29.62 -1.90
C LYS A 216 -10.01 28.20 -2.15
N HIS A 217 -11.06 28.06 -2.96
CA HIS A 217 -11.57 26.73 -3.35
C HIS A 217 -10.55 25.95 -4.18
N ALA A 218 -9.91 26.59 -5.16
CA ALA A 218 -8.85 25.97 -5.97
C ALA A 218 -7.68 25.50 -5.09
N TRP A 219 -7.23 26.35 -4.17
CA TRP A 219 -6.19 26.00 -3.19
C TRP A 219 -6.58 24.78 -2.34
N HIS A 220 -7.80 24.73 -1.79
CA HIS A 220 -8.27 23.56 -1.03
C HIS A 220 -8.28 22.27 -1.87
N GLN A 221 -8.61 22.34 -3.17
CA GLN A 221 -8.58 21.17 -4.05
C GLN A 221 -7.14 20.68 -4.27
N GLU A 222 -6.21 21.60 -4.55
CA GLU A 222 -4.80 21.29 -4.72
C GLU A 222 -4.18 20.72 -3.45
N GLU A 223 -4.50 21.31 -2.30
CA GLU A 223 -4.01 20.87 -0.99
C GLU A 223 -4.53 19.47 -0.63
N ASN A 224 -5.82 19.18 -0.89
CA ASN A 224 -6.36 17.82 -0.68
C ASN A 224 -5.67 16.78 -1.56
N GLN A 225 -5.36 17.12 -2.82
CA GLN A 225 -4.60 16.25 -3.71
C GLN A 225 -3.16 16.05 -3.23
N ARG A 226 -2.49 17.12 -2.80
CA ARG A 226 -1.14 17.07 -2.24
C ARG A 226 -1.11 16.18 -1.00
N LEU A 227 -2.03 16.39 -0.05
CA LEU A 227 -2.15 15.59 1.18
C LEU A 227 -2.35 14.10 0.86
N SER A 228 -3.25 13.77 -0.06
CA SER A 228 -3.47 12.36 -0.45
C SER A 228 -2.21 11.72 -1.03
N LYS A 229 -1.47 12.44 -1.90
CA LYS A 229 -0.20 11.96 -2.44
C LYS A 229 0.88 11.84 -1.36
N ALA A 230 0.96 12.81 -0.44
CA ALA A 230 1.95 12.83 0.63
C ALA A 230 1.73 11.66 1.60
N LYS A 231 0.48 11.37 1.95
CA LYS A 231 0.09 10.19 2.74
C LYS A 231 0.51 8.90 2.06
N ALA A 232 0.19 8.73 0.78
CA ALA A 232 0.59 7.54 0.02
C ALA A 232 2.12 7.37 -0.06
N LEU A 233 2.85 8.47 -0.29
CA LEU A 233 4.32 8.51 -0.27
C LEU A 233 4.86 8.07 1.09
N MET A 234 4.39 8.69 2.18
CA MET A 234 4.89 8.39 3.53
C MET A 234 4.55 6.96 3.96
N SER A 235 3.37 6.46 3.58
CA SER A 235 2.98 5.06 3.81
C SER A 235 3.92 4.08 3.10
N ALA A 236 4.20 4.32 1.81
CA ALA A 236 5.11 3.48 1.03
C ALA A 236 6.55 3.55 1.57
N LEU A 237 7.06 4.75 1.89
CA LEU A 237 8.40 4.95 2.44
C LEU A 237 8.55 4.28 3.80
N THR A 238 7.62 4.52 4.73
CA THR A 238 7.65 3.93 6.08
C THR A 238 7.60 2.40 6.01
N THR A 239 6.76 1.85 5.13
CA THR A 239 6.69 0.41 4.89
C THR A 239 8.00 -0.10 4.29
N ALA A 240 8.56 0.56 3.28
CA ALA A 240 9.83 0.15 2.67
C ALA A 240 10.98 0.11 3.68
N LYS A 241 11.13 1.14 4.52
CA LYS A 241 12.13 1.19 5.58
C LYS A 241 11.96 0.06 6.60
N ARG A 242 10.72 -0.29 6.94
CA ARG A 242 10.43 -1.39 7.86
C ARG A 242 10.91 -2.75 7.35
N PHE A 243 10.96 -2.94 6.02
CA PHE A 243 11.36 -4.19 5.38
C PHE A 243 12.70 -4.09 4.64
N GLU A 244 13.48 -3.03 4.84
CA GLU A 244 14.74 -2.80 4.11
C GLU A 244 15.75 -3.93 4.32
N ASP A 245 15.81 -4.47 5.55
CA ASP A 245 16.69 -5.56 5.94
C ASP A 245 16.07 -6.96 5.78
N ALA A 246 14.82 -7.04 5.33
CA ALA A 246 14.20 -8.33 5.05
C ALA A 246 14.81 -8.91 3.76
N PRO A 247 15.31 -10.17 3.77
CA PRO A 247 15.88 -10.79 2.58
C PRO A 247 14.81 -11.05 1.50
N ALA A 248 13.56 -11.22 1.93
CA ALA A 248 12.41 -11.36 1.06
C ALA A 248 11.15 -10.92 1.80
N ILE A 249 10.20 -10.40 1.05
CA ILE A 249 8.83 -10.09 1.46
C ILE A 249 7.85 -10.64 0.44
N TRP A 250 6.66 -10.98 0.92
CA TRP A 250 5.57 -11.50 0.12
C TRP A 250 4.32 -10.67 0.31
N PHE A 251 3.49 -10.66 -0.71
CA PHE A 251 2.20 -9.98 -0.67
C PHE A 251 1.12 -11.05 -0.71
N PRO A 252 0.25 -11.17 0.31
CA PRO A 252 -0.97 -11.96 0.17
C PRO A 252 -1.91 -11.27 -0.82
N TRP A 253 -2.64 -12.07 -1.61
CA TRP A 253 -3.57 -11.57 -2.63
C TRP A 253 -4.99 -12.02 -2.37
N ASN A 254 -5.96 -11.21 -2.80
CA ASN A 254 -7.38 -11.56 -2.84
C ASN A 254 -7.99 -11.14 -4.18
N LEU A 255 -9.27 -11.45 -4.36
CA LEU A 255 -10.03 -11.22 -5.58
C LEU A 255 -11.16 -10.22 -5.34
N ASP A 256 -11.48 -9.40 -6.34
CA ASP A 256 -12.81 -8.75 -6.37
C ASP A 256 -13.90 -9.74 -6.83
N PHE A 257 -15.16 -9.29 -6.83
CA PHE A 257 -16.30 -10.09 -7.28
C PHE A 257 -16.25 -10.52 -8.76
N ARG A 258 -15.29 -9.98 -9.53
CA ARG A 258 -15.07 -10.30 -10.95
C ARG A 258 -13.85 -11.20 -11.16
N GLY A 259 -13.18 -11.62 -10.09
CA GLY A 259 -11.99 -12.46 -10.14
C GLY A 259 -10.68 -11.73 -10.43
N ARG A 260 -10.64 -10.39 -10.37
CA ARG A 260 -9.39 -9.65 -10.52
C ARG A 260 -8.58 -9.74 -9.24
N ALA A 261 -7.31 -10.09 -9.37
CA ALA A 261 -6.40 -10.23 -8.24
C ALA A 261 -5.85 -8.88 -7.77
N TYR A 262 -5.83 -8.71 -6.45
CA TYR A 262 -5.30 -7.55 -5.77
C TYR A 262 -4.40 -7.94 -4.61
N ALA A 263 -3.22 -7.32 -4.52
CA ALA A 263 -2.42 -7.44 -3.32
C ALA A 263 -3.19 -6.80 -2.15
N VAL A 264 -3.16 -7.49 -1.02
CA VAL A 264 -3.90 -7.13 0.19
C VAL A 264 -3.21 -6.00 0.97
N PRO A 265 -1.86 -5.98 1.12
CA PRO A 265 -1.20 -4.91 1.82
C PRO A 265 -1.48 -3.53 1.22
N THR A 266 -1.64 -2.54 2.09
CA THR A 266 -1.81 -1.13 1.72
C THR A 266 -0.50 -0.37 1.94
N GLY A 267 -0.31 0.76 1.26
CA GLY A 267 0.93 1.53 1.33
C GLY A 267 1.94 1.08 0.27
N LEU A 268 2.77 0.08 0.59
CA LEU A 268 3.72 -0.51 -0.36
C LEU A 268 3.20 -1.85 -0.90
N GLN A 269 3.01 -1.95 -2.22
CA GLN A 269 2.63 -3.19 -2.90
C GLN A 269 2.94 -3.15 -4.40
N PRO A 270 3.05 -4.31 -5.10
CA PRO A 270 3.41 -4.37 -6.52
C PRO A 270 2.41 -3.71 -7.47
N GLN A 271 1.14 -3.57 -7.06
CA GLN A 271 0.11 -2.86 -7.82
C GLN A 271 0.02 -1.36 -7.49
N GLY A 272 0.92 -0.85 -6.64
CA GLY A 272 0.92 0.54 -6.20
C GLY A 272 1.26 1.56 -7.29
N ASN A 273 1.47 2.80 -6.84
CA ASN A 273 1.90 3.90 -7.70
C ASN A 273 3.37 3.73 -8.15
N ASP A 274 3.88 4.70 -8.91
CA ASP A 274 5.25 4.68 -9.43
C ASP A 274 6.31 4.49 -8.33
N VAL A 275 6.20 5.23 -7.22
CA VAL A 275 7.08 5.09 -6.04
C VAL A 275 7.06 3.66 -5.51
N ALA A 276 5.88 3.09 -5.25
CA ALA A 276 5.76 1.73 -4.73
C ALA A 276 6.36 0.68 -5.68
N LYS A 277 6.20 0.87 -7.00
CA LYS A 277 6.77 -0.05 -7.99
C LYS A 277 8.28 0.10 -8.16
N GLY A 278 8.83 1.32 -8.08
CA GLY A 278 10.27 1.55 -8.11
C GLY A 278 10.99 1.00 -6.87
N LEU A 279 10.32 1.02 -5.71
CA LEU A 279 10.83 0.48 -4.45
C LEU A 279 10.85 -1.06 -4.38
N LEU A 280 10.22 -1.76 -5.32
CA LEU A 280 10.07 -3.22 -5.28
C LEU A 280 10.79 -3.87 -6.45
N THR A 281 11.63 -4.86 -6.14
CA THR A 281 12.27 -5.75 -7.13
C THR A 281 12.04 -7.20 -6.72
N PHE A 282 12.20 -8.16 -7.64
CA PHE A 282 12.11 -9.57 -7.27
C PHE A 282 13.29 -9.96 -6.37
N THR A 283 13.09 -10.91 -5.45
CA THR A 283 14.23 -11.48 -4.71
C THR A 283 15.03 -12.42 -5.60
N GLU A 284 14.33 -13.21 -6.42
CA GLU A 284 14.95 -14.21 -7.29
C GLU A 284 15.22 -13.62 -8.68
N GLY A 285 16.50 -13.51 -9.03
CA GLY A 285 16.93 -13.02 -10.33
C GLY A 285 17.00 -14.11 -11.40
N SER A 286 17.02 -13.70 -12.66
CA SER A 286 17.27 -14.57 -13.82
C SER A 286 18.37 -14.00 -14.70
N THR A 287 19.16 -14.87 -15.35
CA THR A 287 20.21 -14.42 -16.26
C THR A 287 19.62 -13.59 -17.39
N ILE A 288 20.15 -12.40 -17.61
CA ILE A 288 19.56 -11.45 -18.53
C ILE A 288 19.67 -11.92 -19.98
N GLY A 289 20.83 -12.43 -20.40
CA GLY A 289 21.10 -12.79 -21.78
C GLY A 289 20.79 -11.66 -22.79
N SER A 290 20.77 -11.99 -24.08
CA SER A 290 20.42 -11.02 -25.13
C SER A 290 18.93 -10.66 -25.14
N SER A 291 18.06 -11.66 -24.93
CA SER A 291 16.61 -11.47 -24.91
C SER A 291 16.16 -10.60 -23.74
N GLY A 292 16.66 -10.86 -22.53
CA GLY A 292 16.33 -10.06 -21.34
C GLY A 292 16.84 -8.64 -21.46
N ARG A 293 18.03 -8.41 -22.03
CA ARG A 293 18.54 -7.03 -22.26
C ARG A 293 17.63 -6.25 -23.20
N ARG A 294 17.14 -6.90 -24.26
CA ARG A 294 16.16 -6.31 -25.18
C ARG A 294 14.85 -5.96 -24.46
N TRP A 295 14.35 -6.83 -23.60
CA TRP A 295 13.12 -6.57 -22.82
C TRP A 295 13.31 -5.52 -21.73
N LEU A 296 14.49 -5.46 -21.11
CA LEU A 296 14.88 -4.41 -20.18
C LEU A 296 14.91 -3.04 -20.88
N ALA A 297 15.44 -2.96 -22.10
CA ALA A 297 15.38 -1.74 -22.90
C ALA A 297 13.92 -1.33 -23.21
N LEU A 298 13.06 -2.27 -23.61
CA LEU A 298 11.65 -1.96 -23.83
C LEU A 298 10.95 -1.47 -22.55
N HIS A 299 11.27 -2.07 -21.40
CA HIS A 299 10.77 -1.64 -20.11
C HIS A 299 11.20 -0.21 -19.80
N GLY A 300 12.50 0.09 -19.91
CA GLY A 300 13.04 1.44 -19.72
C GLY A 300 12.36 2.46 -20.61
N SER A 301 12.22 2.15 -21.90
CA SER A 301 11.55 3.03 -22.87
C SER A 301 10.10 3.35 -22.49
N THR A 302 9.39 2.38 -21.90
CA THR A 302 8.02 2.54 -21.42
C THR A 302 7.96 3.36 -20.14
N CYS A 303 8.96 3.23 -19.25
CA CYS A 303 9.05 4.04 -18.03
C CYS A 303 9.36 5.51 -18.33
N ILE A 304 10.19 5.76 -19.34
CA ILE A 304 10.51 7.11 -19.82
C ILE A 304 9.28 7.78 -20.44
N GLY A 305 8.55 7.06 -21.30
CA GLY A 305 7.28 7.51 -21.91
C GLY A 305 7.44 8.54 -23.05
N GLU A 306 8.23 9.58 -22.81
CA GLU A 306 8.54 10.65 -23.78
C GLU A 306 10.01 11.05 -23.71
N TRP A 307 10.64 11.27 -24.87
CA TRP A 307 12.01 11.76 -24.94
C TRP A 307 12.14 12.90 -25.94
N LYS A 308 12.67 14.05 -25.48
CA LYS A 308 12.86 15.27 -26.30
C LYS A 308 11.60 15.68 -27.09
N GLY A 309 10.42 15.61 -26.46
CA GLY A 309 9.14 15.96 -27.07
C GLY A 309 8.54 14.90 -28.01
N ARG A 310 9.20 13.74 -28.18
CA ARG A 310 8.67 12.62 -28.97
C ARG A 310 8.14 11.53 -28.04
N LYS A 311 6.84 11.26 -28.13
CA LYS A 311 6.21 10.12 -27.45
C LYS A 311 6.83 8.80 -27.92
N ILE A 312 7.42 8.05 -27.00
CA ILE A 312 8.09 6.78 -27.27
C ILE A 312 7.09 5.71 -27.68
N SER A 313 5.84 5.80 -27.22
CA SER A 313 4.75 4.90 -27.62
C SER A 313 4.46 4.89 -29.12
N ARG A 314 4.90 5.91 -29.88
CA ARG A 314 4.80 5.99 -31.35
C ARG A 314 5.97 5.37 -32.10
N MET A 315 7.01 4.95 -31.38
CA MET A 315 8.16 4.24 -31.96
C MET A 315 7.85 2.75 -32.06
N THR A 316 8.42 2.12 -33.09
CA THR A 316 8.52 0.66 -33.21
C THR A 316 9.35 0.08 -32.05
N LEU A 317 9.23 -1.23 -31.80
CA LEU A 317 9.96 -1.86 -30.70
C LEU A 317 11.48 -1.76 -30.88
N ASP A 318 11.99 -1.80 -32.11
CA ASP A 318 13.43 -1.73 -32.37
C ASP A 318 13.96 -0.30 -32.20
N GLU A 319 13.23 0.72 -32.67
CA GLU A 319 13.55 2.13 -32.40
C GLU A 319 13.62 2.44 -30.89
N ARG A 320 12.77 1.80 -30.07
CA ARG A 320 12.80 1.95 -28.61
C ARG A 320 14.06 1.34 -28.00
N VAL A 321 14.47 0.18 -28.49
CA VAL A 321 15.71 -0.47 -28.03
C VAL A 321 16.90 0.42 -28.41
N GLU A 322 17.00 0.84 -29.67
CA GLU A 322 18.05 1.75 -30.16
C GLU A 322 18.11 3.06 -29.37
N LEU A 323 16.97 3.62 -29.01
CA LEU A 323 16.89 4.80 -28.15
C LEU A 323 17.58 4.52 -26.81
N ILE A 324 17.21 3.45 -26.11
CA ILE A 324 17.83 3.12 -24.82
C ILE A 324 19.33 2.87 -24.94
N GLU A 325 19.77 2.13 -25.96
CA GLU A 325 21.20 1.92 -26.22
C GLU A 325 21.94 3.27 -26.34
N SER A 326 21.36 4.22 -27.08
CA SER A 326 21.93 5.56 -27.27
C SER A 326 21.97 6.40 -25.98
N LEU A 327 21.09 6.09 -25.01
CA LEU A 327 21.03 6.76 -23.71
C LEU A 327 21.97 6.14 -22.68
N THR A 328 22.62 5.01 -22.97
CA THR A 328 23.52 4.31 -22.04
C THR A 328 24.52 5.24 -21.33
N PRO A 329 25.21 6.21 -21.99
CA PRO A 329 26.10 7.14 -21.29
C PRO A 329 25.40 8.00 -20.25
N SER A 330 24.17 8.45 -20.52
CA SER A 330 23.39 9.25 -19.57
C SER A 330 22.75 8.39 -18.48
N ILE A 331 22.38 7.15 -18.79
CA ILE A 331 21.97 6.16 -17.79
C ILE A 331 23.12 5.89 -16.80
N TYR A 332 24.36 5.75 -17.28
CA TYR A 332 25.52 5.64 -16.41
C TYR A 332 25.74 6.87 -15.52
N ALA A 333 25.43 8.07 -16.01
CA ALA A 333 25.50 9.28 -15.20
C ALA A 333 24.43 9.31 -14.10
N VAL A 334 23.21 8.81 -14.37
CA VAL A 334 22.16 8.63 -13.35
C VAL A 334 22.58 7.60 -12.31
N ASP A 335 23.12 6.45 -12.73
CA ASP A 335 23.61 5.41 -11.83
C ASP A 335 24.74 5.89 -10.93
N ALA A 336 25.63 6.74 -11.45
CA ALA A 336 26.73 7.32 -10.68
C ALA A 336 26.28 8.41 -9.69
N ASP A 337 25.41 9.33 -10.12
CA ASP A 337 24.83 10.36 -9.25
C ASP A 337 23.46 10.84 -9.77
N PRO A 338 22.34 10.31 -9.23
CA PRO A 338 21.00 10.64 -9.67
C PRO A 338 20.54 12.06 -9.26
N PHE A 339 21.33 12.78 -8.46
CA PHE A 339 21.06 14.17 -8.11
C PHE A 339 21.79 15.17 -9.00
N THR A 340 22.85 14.73 -9.69
CA THR A 340 23.55 15.52 -10.71
C THR A 340 22.92 15.31 -12.10
N GLU A 341 22.65 14.06 -12.48
CA GLU A 341 21.95 13.74 -13.73
C GLU A 341 20.46 13.50 -13.44
N THR A 342 19.61 14.49 -13.73
CA THR A 342 18.23 14.54 -13.20
C THR A 342 17.14 14.27 -14.24
N TRP A 343 17.46 13.91 -15.48
CA TRP A 343 16.44 13.70 -16.53
C TRP A 343 15.41 12.63 -16.16
N TRP A 344 15.79 11.64 -15.34
CA TRP A 344 14.89 10.58 -14.87
C TRP A 344 13.73 11.13 -14.04
N MET A 345 13.90 12.29 -13.39
CA MET A 345 12.86 12.93 -12.58
C MET A 345 11.70 13.46 -13.44
N GLU A 346 11.94 13.70 -14.74
CA GLU A 346 10.96 14.21 -15.70
C GLU A 346 10.32 13.11 -16.55
N ALA A 347 10.68 11.84 -16.30
CA ALA A 347 10.08 10.70 -16.98
C ALA A 347 8.59 10.53 -16.64
N GLU A 348 7.85 9.78 -17.47
CA GLU A 348 6.45 9.44 -17.19
C GLU A 348 6.31 8.66 -15.86
N TYR A 349 7.29 7.80 -15.56
CA TYR A 349 7.39 7.01 -14.33
C TYR A 349 8.79 7.18 -13.71
N PRO A 350 9.04 8.26 -12.94
CA PRO A 350 10.37 8.60 -12.45
C PRO A 350 11.07 7.50 -11.66
N PHE A 351 10.39 6.88 -10.68
CA PHE A 351 11.02 5.90 -9.79
C PHE A 351 11.23 4.55 -10.47
N LYS A 352 10.33 4.14 -11.37
CA LYS A 352 10.60 2.99 -12.24
C LYS A 352 11.75 3.25 -13.22
N THR A 353 11.86 4.49 -13.72
CA THR A 353 12.98 4.89 -14.60
C THR A 353 14.30 4.88 -13.84
N LEU A 354 14.33 5.35 -12.60
CA LEU A 354 15.51 5.27 -11.73
C LEU A 354 15.91 3.81 -11.47
N ALA A 355 14.95 2.96 -11.09
CA ALA A 355 15.19 1.53 -10.89
C ALA A 355 15.77 0.87 -12.17
N PHE A 356 15.20 1.23 -13.33
CA PHE A 356 15.71 0.80 -14.62
C PHE A 356 17.14 1.28 -14.89
N CYS A 357 17.47 2.53 -14.55
CA CYS A 357 18.83 3.05 -14.79
C CYS A 357 19.89 2.27 -14.01
N PHE A 358 19.62 1.99 -12.73
CA PHE A 358 20.49 1.15 -11.90
C PHE A 358 20.63 -0.26 -12.48
N GLU A 359 19.51 -0.89 -12.84
CA GLU A 359 19.51 -2.25 -13.39
C GLU A 359 20.25 -2.32 -14.74
N TRP A 360 20.02 -1.36 -15.63
CA TRP A 360 20.67 -1.28 -16.94
C TRP A 360 22.18 -1.11 -16.80
N ALA A 361 22.62 -0.20 -15.93
CA ALA A 361 24.03 0.05 -15.70
C ALA A 361 24.75 -1.18 -15.11
N ALA A 362 24.11 -1.89 -14.18
CA ALA A 362 24.65 -3.15 -13.64
C ALA A 362 24.72 -4.25 -14.71
N ALA A 363 23.63 -4.43 -15.47
CA ALA A 363 23.54 -5.43 -16.53
C ALA A 363 24.54 -5.19 -17.66
N ASP A 364 24.78 -3.95 -18.05
CA ASP A 364 25.70 -3.60 -19.15
C ASP A 364 27.16 -3.81 -18.74
N ARG A 365 27.51 -3.55 -17.46
CA ARG A 365 28.86 -3.80 -16.93
C ARG A 365 29.21 -5.27 -16.80
N GLU A 366 28.27 -6.09 -16.30
CA GLU A 366 28.51 -7.53 -16.11
C GLU A 366 28.26 -8.33 -17.39
N GLY A 367 27.35 -7.87 -18.25
CA GLY A 367 27.01 -8.52 -19.51
C GLY A 367 25.99 -9.66 -19.36
N PRO A 368 25.98 -10.65 -20.28
CA PRO A 368 24.90 -11.63 -20.40
C PRO A 368 24.66 -12.53 -19.18
N SER A 369 25.63 -12.66 -18.28
CA SER A 369 25.53 -13.46 -17.05
C SER A 369 24.79 -12.75 -15.92
N TYR A 370 24.61 -11.43 -16.03
CA TYR A 370 23.98 -10.62 -14.99
C TYR A 370 22.61 -11.18 -14.59
N LEU A 371 22.43 -11.39 -13.29
CA LEU A 371 21.18 -11.86 -12.71
C LEU A 371 20.27 -10.67 -12.44
N SER A 372 19.38 -10.38 -13.39
CA SER A 372 18.46 -9.27 -13.26
C SER A 372 17.28 -9.63 -12.35
N THR A 373 16.92 -8.70 -11.46
CA THR A 373 15.77 -8.85 -10.56
C THR A 373 14.63 -7.89 -10.89
N LEU A 374 14.89 -6.89 -11.73
CA LEU A 374 13.92 -5.85 -12.03
C LEU A 374 12.67 -6.41 -12.76
N PRO A 375 11.46 -6.17 -12.24
CA PRO A 375 10.24 -6.60 -12.90
C PRO A 375 10.00 -5.87 -14.23
N VAL A 376 10.10 -6.60 -15.34
CA VAL A 376 9.74 -6.09 -16.67
C VAL A 376 8.24 -6.23 -16.91
N ALA A 377 7.53 -5.10 -16.81
CA ALA A 377 6.10 -5.04 -17.12
C ALA A 377 5.82 -5.06 -18.63
N VAL A 378 4.86 -5.89 -19.04
CA VAL A 378 4.27 -5.92 -20.39
C VAL A 378 2.78 -5.66 -20.24
N ASP A 379 2.29 -4.60 -20.87
CA ASP A 379 0.87 -4.23 -20.81
C ASP A 379 0.23 -4.28 -22.20
N GLY A 380 -1.04 -4.67 -22.24
CA GLY A 380 -1.80 -4.78 -23.47
C GLY A 380 -2.59 -3.51 -23.76
N THR A 381 -2.53 -3.05 -25.01
CA THR A 381 -3.30 -1.88 -25.46
C THR A 381 -4.80 -2.18 -25.43
N CYS A 382 -5.51 -1.65 -24.44
CA CYS A 382 -6.96 -1.79 -24.28
C CYS A 382 -7.44 -3.27 -24.22
N ASN A 383 -6.99 -4.00 -23.19
CA ASN A 383 -7.33 -5.42 -22.98
C ASN A 383 -8.83 -5.75 -23.13
N GLY A 384 -9.72 -4.83 -22.74
CA GLY A 384 -11.16 -5.01 -22.91
C GLY A 384 -11.61 -5.19 -24.37
N LEU A 385 -11.11 -4.35 -25.29
CA LEU A 385 -11.43 -4.47 -26.71
C LEU A 385 -10.75 -5.68 -27.36
N GLN A 386 -9.56 -6.05 -26.88
CA GLN A 386 -8.87 -7.26 -27.33
C GLN A 386 -9.70 -8.51 -27.02
N HIS A 387 -10.22 -8.63 -25.79
CA HIS A 387 -11.11 -9.72 -25.41
C HIS A 387 -12.43 -9.74 -26.20
N PHE A 388 -12.98 -8.58 -26.59
CA PHE A 388 -14.17 -8.54 -27.45
C PHE A 388 -13.89 -8.92 -28.90
N SER A 389 -12.65 -8.77 -29.35
CA SER A 389 -12.25 -9.02 -30.74
C SER A 389 -11.83 -10.48 -30.98
N ALA A 390 -11.33 -11.17 -29.95
CA ALA A 390 -11.00 -12.60 -29.96
C ALA A 390 -12.25 -13.46 -29.87
#